data_AF-A0A7J7NC39-F1
#
_entry.id   AF-A0A7J7NC39-F1
#
_cell.length_a   1.000
_cell.length_b   1.000
_cell.length_c   1.000
_cell.angle_alpha   90.00
_cell.angle_beta   90.00
_cell.angle_gamma   90.00
#
_symmetry.space_group_name_H-M   'P 1'
#
loop_
_entity.id
_entity.type
_entity.pdbx_description
1 polymer ?
#
loop_
_entity_poly.entity_id
_entity_poly.type
_entity_poly.pdbx_seq_one_letter_code
_entity_poly.pdbx_strand_id
1 'polypeptide(L)'
;MLNTVLLNMRVNGCIVACGMISQYNLEKPDGVYNLSSLIANRVHIQGFIVSNYYHFYPKFIESTLEYISKKEISFTGHNVGKQVVVGAME
;
A
#
# COMPACT_ATOMS: atom_id res chain seq x y z
N MET A 1 1.49 -11.10 -6.69
CA MET A 1 2.16 -9.78 -6.65
C MET A 1 2.96 -9.58 -5.36
N LEU A 2 2.35 -9.75 -4.18
CA LEU A 2 3.06 -9.63 -2.88
C LEU A 2 4.31 -10.52 -2.78
N ASN A 3 4.22 -11.79 -3.23
CA ASN A 3 5.34 -12.73 -3.21
C ASN A 3 6.59 -12.23 -3.95
N THR A 4 6.40 -11.47 -5.04
CA THR A 4 7.50 -10.87 -5.81
C THR A 4 8.07 -9.65 -5.10
N VAL A 5 7.21 -8.82 -4.51
CA VAL A 5 7.63 -7.65 -3.72
C VAL A 5 8.52 -8.08 -2.55
N LEU A 6 8.12 -9.13 -1.81
CA LEU A 6 8.88 -9.67 -0.68
C LEU A 6 10.33 -9.99 -1.02
N LEU A 7 10.59 -10.57 -2.20
CA LEU A 7 11.94 -10.89 -2.65
C LEU A 7 12.79 -9.67 -3.05
N ASN A 8 12.15 -8.55 -3.36
CA ASN A 8 12.80 -7.32 -3.83
C ASN A 8 12.83 -6.21 -2.76
N MET A 9 12.41 -6.51 -1.53
CA MET A 9 12.46 -5.53 -0.44
C MET A 9 13.91 -5.22 -0.07
N ARG A 10 14.18 -3.92 0.17
CA ARG A 10 15.42 -3.47 0.80
C ARG A 10 15.48 -3.92 2.26
N VAL A 11 16.69 -4.03 2.82
CA VAL A 11 16.90 -4.19 4.26
C VAL A 11 16.25 -3.01 5.00
N ASN A 12 15.48 -3.31 6.04
CA ASN A 12 14.62 -2.41 6.83
C ASN A 12 13.48 -1.74 6.03
N GLY A 13 13.10 -2.29 4.88
CA GLY A 13 11.98 -1.77 4.10
C GLY A 13 10.64 -1.90 4.82
N CYS A 14 9.67 -1.09 4.41
CA CYS A 14 8.31 -1.10 4.97
C CYS A 14 7.28 -1.45 3.89
N ILE A 15 6.29 -2.27 4.23
CA ILE A 15 5.12 -2.59 3.42
C ILE A 15 3.88 -2.07 4.16
N VAL A 16 3.27 -1.01 3.64
CA VAL A 16 1.95 -0.55 4.12
C VAL A 16 0.86 -1.28 3.34
N ALA A 17 0.12 -2.15 4.02
CA ALA A 17 -0.93 -2.97 3.44
C ALA A 17 -2.31 -2.34 3.65
N CYS A 18 -2.87 -1.72 2.61
CA CYS A 18 -4.22 -1.16 2.63
C CYS A 18 -5.30 -2.16 2.17
N GLY A 19 -4.89 -3.20 1.42
CA GLY A 19 -5.82 -4.18 0.85
C GLY A 19 -5.13 -5.16 -0.09
N MET A 20 -5.82 -6.26 -0.41
CA MET A 20 -5.35 -7.33 -1.28
C MET A 20 -6.40 -7.63 -2.35
N ILE A 21 -6.72 -6.64 -3.21
CA ILE A 21 -7.82 -6.71 -4.19
C ILE A 21 -7.79 -7.97 -5.06
N SER A 22 -6.59 -8.48 -5.37
CA SER A 22 -6.40 -9.68 -6.19
C SER A 22 -6.90 -10.96 -5.53
N GLN A 23 -7.17 -10.94 -4.21
CA GLN A 23 -7.60 -12.10 -3.43
C GLN A 23 -9.11 -12.13 -3.16
N TYR A 24 -9.83 -11.00 -3.28
CA TYR A 24 -11.21 -10.88 -2.79
C TYR A 24 -12.22 -11.77 -3.53
N ASN A 25 -11.99 -12.03 -4.82
CA ASN A 25 -12.93 -12.75 -5.67
C ASN A 25 -12.52 -14.21 -5.93
N LEU A 26 -11.52 -14.73 -5.19
CA LEU A 26 -11.07 -16.11 -5.34
C LEU A 26 -11.86 -17.00 -4.37
N GLU A 27 -12.37 -18.14 -4.85
CA GLU A 27 -12.99 -19.16 -3.99
C GLU A 27 -12.00 -19.72 -2.96
N LYS A 28 -10.72 -19.79 -3.35
CA LYS A 28 -9.61 -20.16 -2.49
C LYS A 28 -8.49 -19.12 -2.63
N PRO A 29 -8.12 -18.42 -1.54
CA PRO A 29 -7.02 -17.46 -1.57
C PRO A 29 -5.69 -18.13 -1.93
N ASP A 30 -4.84 -17.39 -2.66
CA ASP A 30 -3.47 -17.80 -2.92
C ASP A 30 -2.62 -17.70 -1.66
N GLY A 31 -1.70 -18.66 -1.50
CA GLY A 31 -0.70 -18.61 -0.45
C GLY A 31 0.29 -17.45 -0.61
N VAL A 32 0.72 -16.90 0.53
CA VAL A 32 1.87 -16.00 0.59
C VAL A 32 3.13 -16.84 0.79
N TYR A 33 4.08 -16.68 -0.11
CA TYR A 33 5.37 -17.36 -0.11
C TYR A 33 6.49 -16.34 0.13
N ASN A 34 7.70 -16.80 0.46
CA ASN A 34 8.89 -15.97 0.71
C ASN A 34 8.84 -15.11 1.98
N LEU A 35 8.02 -15.47 2.99
CA LEU A 35 7.99 -14.76 4.27
C LEU A 35 9.32 -14.76 5.02
N SER A 36 10.22 -15.71 4.74
CA SER A 36 11.59 -15.71 5.26
C SER A 36 12.38 -14.44 4.89
N SER A 37 12.05 -13.80 3.76
CA SER A 37 12.64 -12.51 3.36
C SER A 37 12.36 -11.39 4.37
N LEU A 38 11.24 -11.47 5.11
CA LEU A 38 10.92 -10.50 6.15
C LEU A 38 11.96 -10.52 7.26
N ILE A 39 12.45 -11.70 7.61
CA ILE A 39 13.48 -11.88 8.63
C ILE A 39 14.83 -11.44 8.06
N ALA A 40 15.19 -11.93 6.87
CA ALA A 40 16.47 -11.63 6.24
C ALA A 40 16.67 -10.12 6.03
N ASN A 41 15.61 -9.44 5.60
CA ASN A 41 15.62 -8.02 5.28
C ASN A 41 15.01 -7.16 6.38
N ARG A 42 14.62 -7.69 7.56
CA ARG A 42 13.99 -6.91 8.66
C ARG A 42 12.83 -6.02 8.18
N VAL A 43 12.00 -6.56 7.29
CA VAL A 43 10.91 -5.79 6.67
C VAL A 43 9.77 -5.63 7.67
N HIS A 44 9.28 -4.40 7.83
CA HIS A 44 8.08 -4.13 8.61
C HIS A 44 6.85 -4.23 7.70
N ILE A 45 5.86 -5.02 8.08
CA ILE A 45 4.55 -5.03 7.40
C ILE A 45 3.51 -4.46 8.35
N GLN A 46 2.82 -3.40 7.92
CA GLN A 46 1.76 -2.76 8.70
C GLN A 46 0.45 -2.72 7.92
N GLY A 47 -0.60 -3.30 8.50
CA GLY A 47 -1.97 -3.12 8.02
C GLY A 47 -2.51 -1.73 8.37
N PHE A 48 -3.26 -1.14 7.47
CA PHE A 48 -3.93 0.15 7.66
C PHE A 48 -5.36 0.09 7.12
N ILE A 49 -6.31 0.63 7.88
CA ILE A 49 -7.70 0.82 7.45
C ILE A 49 -8.05 2.30 7.63
N VAL A 50 -8.50 2.95 6.55
CA VAL A 50 -8.72 4.41 6.50
C VAL A 50 -9.70 4.91 7.57
N SER A 51 -10.70 4.11 7.92
CA SER A 51 -11.70 4.45 8.94
C SER A 51 -11.08 4.73 10.31
N ASN A 52 -9.95 4.11 10.65
CA ASN A 52 -9.25 4.34 11.92
C ASN A 52 -8.61 5.73 11.99
N TYR A 53 -8.47 6.42 10.84
CA TYR A 53 -7.73 7.67 10.70
C TYR A 53 -8.63 8.84 10.27
N TYR A 54 -9.96 8.69 10.32
CA TYR A 54 -10.88 9.78 9.98
C TYR A 54 -10.75 11.02 10.86
N HIS A 55 -10.13 10.91 12.04
CA HIS A 55 -9.77 12.07 12.86
C HIS A 55 -8.73 12.99 12.19
N PHE A 56 -7.95 12.50 11.22
CA PHE A 56 -7.06 13.32 10.39
C PHE A 56 -7.76 13.95 9.18
N TYR A 57 -9.02 13.60 8.90
CA TYR A 57 -9.72 14.06 7.71
C TYR A 57 -9.77 15.59 7.55
N PRO A 58 -10.03 16.39 8.61
CA PRO A 58 -10.03 17.85 8.47
C PRO A 58 -8.67 18.39 7.99
N LYS A 59 -7.57 17.90 8.57
CA LYS A 59 -6.20 18.27 8.19
C LYS A 59 -5.86 17.80 6.77
N PHE A 60 -6.30 16.61 6.40
CA PHE A 60 -6.10 16.07 5.06
C PHE A 60 -6.75 16.97 3.99
N ILE A 61 -7.98 17.41 4.21
CA ILE A 61 -8.69 18.30 3.28
C ILE A 61 -7.97 19.64 3.14
N GLU A 62 -7.58 20.26 4.25
CA GLU A 62 -6.84 21.52 4.26
C GLU A 62 -5.57 21.44 3.40
N SER A 63 -4.71 20.45 3.67
CA SER A 63 -3.47 20.27 2.90
C SER A 63 -3.73 19.91 1.44
N THR A 64 -4.69 19.03 1.17
CA THR A 64 -4.97 18.58 -0.21
C THR A 64 -5.50 19.70 -1.09
N LEU A 65 -6.37 20.57 -0.55
CA LEU A 65 -6.87 21.74 -1.27
C LEU A 65 -5.74 22.70 -1.65
N GLU A 66 -4.76 22.89 -0.76
CA GLU A 66 -3.57 23.70 -1.05
C GLU A 66 -2.78 23.12 -2.23
N TYR A 67 -2.48 21.82 -2.21
CA TYR A 67 -1.76 21.16 -3.31
C TYR A 67 -2.50 21.20 -4.65
N ILE A 68 -3.84 21.01 -4.64
CA ILE A 68 -4.66 21.12 -5.84
C ILE A 68 -4.64 22.56 -6.37
N SER A 69 -4.73 23.56 -5.50
CA SER A 69 -4.70 24.98 -5.89
C SER A 69 -3.38 25.36 -6.56
N LYS A 70 -2.27 24.75 -6.12
CA LYS A 70 -0.93 24.90 -6.71
C LYS A 70 -0.70 24.04 -7.96
N LYS A 71 -1.69 23.22 -8.36
CA LYS A 71 -1.59 22.21 -9.44
C LYS A 71 -0.44 21.21 -9.25
N GLU A 72 -0.03 20.97 -8.01
CA GLU A 72 1.04 20.03 -7.67
C GLU A 72 0.54 18.57 -7.65
N ILE A 73 -0.79 18.38 -7.63
CA ILE A 73 -1.44 17.07 -7.74
C ILE A 73 -2.34 17.07 -8.98
N SER A 74 -2.07 16.12 -9.89
CA SER A 74 -2.95 15.82 -11.02
C SER A 74 -3.58 14.44 -10.85
N PHE A 75 -4.90 14.34 -10.96
CA PHE A 75 -5.59 13.05 -10.94
C PHE A 75 -5.78 12.55 -12.38
N THR A 76 -5.06 11.48 -12.74
CA THR A 76 -5.27 10.75 -14.00
C THR A 76 -5.62 9.31 -13.68
N GLY A 77 -6.86 8.92 -13.95
CA GLY A 77 -7.34 7.56 -13.70
C GLY A 77 -7.04 6.65 -14.88
N HIS A 78 -6.13 5.70 -14.71
CA HIS A 78 -6.02 4.52 -15.57
C HIS A 78 -6.28 3.26 -14.74
N ASN A 79 -7.23 2.43 -15.18
CA ASN A 79 -7.51 1.13 -14.59
C ASN A 79 -6.35 0.17 -14.90
N VAL A 80 -5.40 0.05 -13.97
CA VAL A 80 -4.34 -0.97 -14.01
C VAL A 80 -4.79 -2.14 -13.13
N GLY A 81 -5.18 -3.22 -13.80
CA GLY A 81 -5.67 -4.44 -13.14
C GLY A 81 -4.69 -4.99 -12.10
N LYS A 82 -5.25 -5.59 -11.03
CA LYS A 82 -4.55 -6.34 -9.98
C LYS A 82 -3.56 -5.51 -9.12
N GLN A 83 -3.94 -4.31 -8.68
CA GLN A 83 -3.13 -3.56 -7.71
C GLN A 83 -3.33 -4.06 -6.27
N VAL A 84 -2.35 -4.76 -5.71
CA VAL A 84 -2.06 -4.55 -4.29
C VAL A 84 -1.39 -3.18 -4.24
N VAL A 85 -2.05 -2.16 -3.67
CA VAL A 85 -1.39 -0.88 -3.37
C VAL A 85 -0.49 -1.16 -2.17
N VAL A 86 0.72 -1.64 -2.46
CA VAL A 86 1.80 -1.71 -1.47
C VAL A 86 2.50 -0.36 -1.55
N GLY A 87 2.26 0.49 -0.55
CA GLY A 87 3.15 1.61 -0.31
C GLY A 87 4.43 1.06 0.27
N ALA A 88 5.46 0.87 -0.57
CA ALA A 88 6.82 0.68 -0.09
C ALA A 88 7.38 2.07 0.22
N MET A 89 7.52 2.39 1.50
CA MET A 89 8.20 3.62 1.91
C MET A 89 9.70 3.31 2.03
N GLU A 90 10.52 4.21 1.45
CA GLU A 90 12.00 4.15 1.46
C GLU A 90 12.60 4.39 2.86
#